data_AF-B4GXA1-F1
#
_entry.id   AF-B4GXA1-F1
#
_cell.length_a   1.000
_cell.length_b   1.000
_cell.length_c   1.000
_cell.angle_alpha   90.00
_cell.angle_beta   90.00
_cell.angle_gamma   90.00
#
_symmetry.space_group_name_H-M   'P 1'
#
loop_
_entity.id
_entity.type
_entity.pdbx_description
1 polymer ?
#
loop_
_entity_poly.entity_id
_entity_poly.type
_entity_poly.pdbx_seq_one_letter_code
_entity_poly.pdbx_strand_id
1 'polypeptide(L)'
;MSGLEINKSKTVEEGDAKTIDRHIYKQGHCMEDDVYTCLLRRHVHRYPEDGSHKMWVLPQLIILFSTGDVSQVTKAIVKDMMHPIGSGLVASVLVEESIREEVIQKIGANLKPMDERLHQHPNYLRSLKLIDRMNCSTIHIEEYEDGDTEKRYSHIKPGSPVVVLDFPQHYFGDKPTAVITMSTFRNFNEVVKLYKREGLSFDSVSVWSLKLAQCFELVTRLPEPLHWTFNSMNVPVDFLIKTPQSNGSVSVTQNMHYELHAINGKYKTIAFPICLDLEN
;
A
#
# COMPACT_ATOMS: atom_id res chain seq x y z
N MET A 1 12.08 -41.13 86.75
CA MET A 1 10.65 -40.93 86.44
C MET A 1 10.54 -40.06 85.21
N SER A 2 9.82 -40.55 84.19
CA SER A 2 9.04 -39.83 83.14
C SER A 2 9.51 -38.47 82.61
N GLY A 3 9.55 -38.15 81.32
CA GLY A 3 8.98 -38.72 80.08
C GLY A 3 9.44 -37.79 78.93
N LEU A 4 9.76 -38.34 77.76
CA LEU A 4 9.02 -38.24 76.48
C LEU A 4 8.76 -36.82 75.92
N GLU A 5 9.44 -36.53 74.79
CA GLU A 5 9.04 -35.91 73.50
C GLU A 5 8.16 -34.63 73.49
N ILE A 6 8.32 -33.62 72.63
CA ILE A 6 8.39 -33.62 71.15
C ILE A 6 9.02 -32.28 70.70
N ASN A 7 10.07 -32.33 69.86
CA ASN A 7 10.53 -31.20 69.05
C ASN A 7 10.10 -31.41 67.59
N LYS A 8 9.25 -30.52 67.06
CA LYS A 8 8.96 -30.32 65.63
C LYS A 8 9.63 -29.00 65.22
N SER A 9 10.18 -28.74 64.05
CA SER A 9 10.51 -29.47 62.82
C SER A 9 10.95 -28.38 61.84
N LYS A 10 12.09 -28.55 61.16
CA LYS A 10 12.39 -28.22 59.75
C LYS A 10 13.84 -27.79 59.59
N THR A 11 14.64 -28.75 59.15
CA THR A 11 15.98 -28.59 58.61
C THR A 11 15.92 -28.82 57.10
N VAL A 12 16.82 -28.12 56.38
CA VAL A 12 17.58 -28.64 55.22
C VAL A 12 16.81 -28.66 53.88
N GLU A 13 17.31 -28.17 52.74
CA GLU A 13 18.65 -27.73 52.31
C GLU A 13 18.53 -26.91 50.99
N GLU A 14 19.54 -26.08 50.77
CA GLU A 14 20.25 -25.77 49.50
C GLU A 14 19.52 -25.45 48.18
N GLY A 15 20.00 -24.38 47.54
CA GLY A 15 20.07 -24.33 46.08
C GLY A 15 20.05 -22.92 45.50
N ASP A 16 21.24 -22.38 45.21
CA ASP A 16 21.51 -21.18 44.41
C ASP A 16 20.66 -21.08 43.12
N ALA A 17 20.18 -19.87 42.81
CA ALA A 17 20.57 -19.11 41.60
C ALA A 17 19.55 -18.00 41.28
N LYS A 18 20.10 -16.80 41.09
CA LYS A 18 19.44 -15.58 40.62
C LYS A 18 18.51 -15.84 39.42
N THR A 19 17.27 -15.37 39.49
CA THR A 19 16.47 -15.08 38.30
C THR A 19 16.06 -13.62 38.30
N ILE A 20 16.53 -12.94 37.27
CA ILE A 20 16.25 -11.57 36.89
C ILE A 20 14.79 -11.49 36.46
N ASP A 21 14.01 -10.64 37.11
CA ASP A 21 12.62 -10.35 36.76
C ASP A 21 12.58 -9.64 35.40
N ARG A 22 12.48 -10.42 34.33
CA ARG A 22 12.07 -9.94 33.00
C ARG A 22 10.55 -9.88 32.99
N HIS A 23 9.99 -8.69 33.12
CA HIS A 23 8.62 -8.44 32.67
C HIS A 23 8.60 -8.48 31.14
N ILE A 24 8.43 -9.70 30.63
CA ILE A 24 8.25 -10.04 29.22
C ILE A 24 6.85 -9.58 28.81
N TYR A 25 6.80 -8.79 27.74
CA TYR A 25 5.64 -8.54 26.91
C TYR A 25 4.74 -9.78 26.82
N LYS A 26 3.48 -9.63 27.21
CA LYS A 26 2.42 -10.59 26.91
C LYS A 26 2.24 -10.64 25.38
N GLN A 27 3.07 -11.44 24.71
CA GLN A 27 2.64 -12.17 23.53
C GLN A 27 1.35 -12.89 23.92
N GLY A 28 0.29 -12.67 23.16
CA GLY A 28 -0.93 -13.48 23.26
C GLY A 28 -0.58 -14.91 22.91
N HIS A 29 -0.09 -15.65 23.90
CA HIS A 29 0.05 -17.09 23.84
C HIS A 29 -1.37 -17.64 23.74
N CYS A 30 -1.72 -18.21 22.58
CA CYS A 30 -2.84 -19.11 22.46
C CYS A 30 -2.55 -20.30 23.38
N MET A 31 -2.96 -20.21 24.64
CA MET A 31 -3.04 -21.35 25.54
C MET A 31 -4.25 -22.17 25.09
N GLU A 32 -3.95 -23.38 24.63
CA GLU A 32 -4.76 -24.59 24.66
C GLU A 32 -6.24 -24.38 25.01
N ASP A 33 -7.06 -24.12 24.00
CA ASP A 33 -8.38 -24.73 23.79
C ASP A 33 -9.04 -24.07 22.58
N ASP A 34 -8.50 -24.42 21.41
CA ASP A 34 -9.25 -24.94 20.28
C ASP A 34 -8.50 -24.64 18.97
N VAL A 35 -7.62 -25.59 18.61
CA VAL A 35 -6.94 -25.60 17.30
C VAL A 35 -7.98 -25.46 16.18
N TYR A 36 -9.19 -26.00 16.36
CA TYR A 36 -10.28 -25.89 15.40
C TYR A 36 -10.78 -24.44 15.27
N THR A 37 -11.00 -23.71 16.36
CA THR A 37 -11.33 -22.27 16.32
C THR A 37 -10.21 -21.43 15.70
N CYS A 38 -8.94 -21.78 15.94
CA CYS A 38 -7.80 -21.11 15.29
C CYS A 38 -7.75 -21.39 13.77
N LEU A 39 -8.02 -22.63 13.35
CA LEU A 39 -8.14 -23.03 11.94
C LEU A 39 -9.40 -22.43 11.28
N LEU A 40 -10.50 -22.31 11.99
CA LEU A 40 -11.72 -21.65 11.52
C LEU A 40 -11.49 -20.15 11.34
N ARG A 41 -10.77 -19.47 12.25
CA ARG A 41 -10.38 -18.06 12.08
C ARG A 41 -9.50 -17.83 10.85
N ARG A 42 -8.63 -18.79 10.50
CA ARG A 42 -7.89 -18.79 9.21
C ARG A 42 -8.81 -18.90 7.99
N HIS A 43 -10.00 -19.47 8.14
CA HIS A 43 -10.95 -19.72 7.05
C HIS A 43 -12.11 -18.71 6.99
N VAL A 44 -12.31 -17.88 8.02
CA VAL A 44 -13.27 -16.76 7.99
C VAL A 44 -12.52 -15.46 7.67
N HIS A 45 -11.86 -15.43 6.53
CA HIS A 45 -11.44 -14.15 5.96
C HIS A 45 -12.51 -13.75 4.94
N ARG A 46 -13.45 -12.88 5.37
CA ARG A 46 -14.44 -12.28 4.48
C ARG A 46 -13.77 -11.19 3.64
N TYR A 47 -13.02 -11.64 2.64
CA TYR A 47 -12.50 -10.78 1.59
C TYR A 47 -13.60 -10.47 0.58
N PRO A 48 -13.43 -9.42 -0.24
CA PRO A 48 -14.30 -9.19 -1.38
C PRO A 48 -14.47 -10.49 -2.21
N GLU A 49 -15.72 -10.83 -2.51
CA GLU A 49 -16.07 -12.04 -3.28
C GLU A 49 -15.67 -11.94 -4.76
N ASP A 50 -15.24 -10.74 -5.20
CA ASP A 50 -14.77 -10.43 -6.56
C ASP A 50 -13.42 -11.07 -6.93
N GLY A 51 -12.76 -11.77 -6.00
CA GLY A 51 -11.48 -12.44 -6.24
C GLY A 51 -10.26 -11.53 -6.18
N SER A 52 -10.44 -10.24 -5.86
CA SER A 52 -9.35 -9.24 -5.74
C SER A 52 -8.31 -9.54 -4.65
N HIS A 53 -8.58 -10.49 -3.76
CA HIS A 53 -7.61 -10.98 -2.77
C HIS A 53 -6.69 -12.09 -3.32
N LYS A 54 -7.02 -12.67 -4.49
CA LYS A 54 -6.26 -13.78 -5.11
C LYS A 54 -5.37 -13.32 -6.26
N MET A 55 -5.76 -12.27 -6.97
CA MET A 55 -5.07 -11.71 -8.12
C MET A 55 -5.27 -10.19 -8.17
N TRP A 56 -4.37 -9.49 -8.83
CA TRP A 56 -4.53 -8.06 -9.06
C TRP A 56 -5.73 -7.81 -9.96
N VAL A 57 -6.64 -6.93 -9.53
CA VAL A 57 -7.81 -6.53 -10.31
C VAL A 57 -7.73 -5.02 -10.52
N LEU A 58 -7.54 -4.63 -11.78
CA LEU A 58 -7.40 -3.23 -12.21
C LEU A 58 -6.34 -2.41 -11.42
N PRO A 59 -5.09 -2.92 -11.25
CA PRO A 59 -4.07 -2.21 -10.49
C PRO A 59 -3.71 -0.87 -11.15
N GLN A 60 -3.58 0.18 -10.34
CA GLN A 60 -3.33 1.54 -10.82
C GLN A 60 -1.91 2.02 -10.53
N LEU A 61 -1.38 2.82 -11.45
CA LEU A 61 -0.14 3.58 -11.30
C LEU A 61 -0.47 5.07 -11.20
N ILE A 62 0.07 5.75 -10.20
CA ILE A 62 0.06 7.21 -10.15
C ILE A 62 1.41 7.75 -10.60
N ILE A 63 1.40 8.80 -11.43
CA ILE A 63 2.59 9.56 -11.80
C ILE A 63 2.36 11.03 -11.43
N LEU A 64 3.06 11.50 -10.40
CA LEU A 64 2.89 12.82 -9.83
C LEU A 64 4.08 13.72 -10.16
N PHE A 65 3.85 14.73 -11.00
CA PHE A 65 4.81 15.80 -11.29
C PHE A 65 4.77 16.87 -10.20
N SER A 66 5.83 17.69 -10.13
CA SER A 66 5.95 18.82 -9.20
C SER A 66 4.85 19.86 -9.33
N THR A 67 4.24 19.97 -10.51
CA THR A 67 3.09 20.84 -10.75
C THR A 67 1.74 20.18 -10.45
N GLY A 68 1.70 18.91 -10.04
CA GLY A 68 0.46 18.21 -9.73
C GLY A 68 -0.08 18.52 -8.33
N ASP A 69 -1.34 18.14 -8.08
CA ASP A 69 -1.96 18.29 -6.75
C ASP A 69 -1.51 17.17 -5.80
N VAL A 70 -0.51 17.48 -4.98
CA VAL A 70 0.03 16.57 -3.96
C VAL A 70 -1.03 16.16 -2.94
N SER A 71 -1.94 17.07 -2.58
CA SER A 71 -2.92 16.86 -1.51
C SER A 71 -3.98 15.85 -1.94
N GLN A 72 -4.51 15.97 -3.16
CA GLN A 72 -5.48 15.02 -3.70
C GLN A 72 -4.87 13.62 -3.91
N VAL A 73 -3.65 13.55 -4.46
CA VAL A 73 -2.94 12.27 -4.63
C VAL A 73 -2.71 11.59 -3.28
N THR A 74 -2.20 12.32 -2.30
CA THR A 74 -1.96 11.76 -0.96
C THR A 74 -3.25 11.27 -0.32
N LYS A 75 -4.35 12.05 -0.42
CA LYS A 75 -5.66 11.66 0.11
C LYS A 75 -6.14 10.33 -0.49
N ALA A 76 -5.93 10.12 -1.79
CA ALA A 76 -6.29 8.87 -2.43
C ALA A 76 -5.40 7.69 -2.03
N ILE A 77 -4.08 7.89 -1.98
CA ILE A 77 -3.12 6.88 -1.52
C ILE A 77 -3.49 6.42 -0.10
N VAL A 78 -3.72 7.37 0.81
CA VAL A 78 -4.10 7.10 2.20
C VAL A 78 -5.44 6.37 2.29
N LYS A 79 -6.42 6.74 1.46
CA LYS A 79 -7.72 6.08 1.40
C LYS A 79 -7.59 4.61 1.00
N ASP A 80 -6.85 4.32 -0.07
CA ASP A 80 -6.65 2.95 -0.56
C ASP A 80 -5.85 2.11 0.44
N MET A 81 -4.92 2.72 1.16
CA MET A 81 -4.14 2.07 2.21
C MET A 81 -4.94 1.63 3.43
N MET A 82 -6.16 2.13 3.66
CA MET A 82 -7.03 1.59 4.71
C MET A 82 -7.57 0.20 4.34
N HIS A 83 -7.72 -0.06 3.03
CA HIS A 83 -8.20 -1.32 2.46
C HIS A 83 -7.38 -1.71 1.21
N PRO A 84 -6.08 -2.05 1.34
CA PRO A 84 -5.15 -2.19 0.20
C PRO A 84 -5.33 -3.50 -0.59
N ILE A 85 -6.49 -4.15 -0.48
CA ILE A 85 -6.86 -5.34 -1.25
C ILE A 85 -8.27 -5.11 -1.79
N GLY A 86 -8.39 -5.06 -3.11
CA GLY A 86 -9.60 -4.67 -3.81
C GLY A 86 -9.35 -4.45 -5.30
N SER A 87 -10.40 -4.04 -5.99
CA SER A 87 -10.36 -3.66 -7.41
C SER A 87 -10.06 -2.17 -7.56
N GLY A 88 -9.25 -1.80 -8.56
CA GLY A 88 -9.02 -0.40 -8.91
C GLY A 88 -8.13 0.36 -7.93
N LEU A 89 -7.32 -0.34 -7.13
CA LEU A 89 -6.49 0.27 -6.11
C LEU A 89 -5.13 0.71 -6.66
N VAL A 90 -4.56 1.74 -6.04
CA VAL A 90 -3.18 2.18 -6.30
C VAL A 90 -2.21 1.09 -5.86
N ALA A 91 -1.39 0.61 -6.79
CA ALA A 91 -0.34 -0.37 -6.51
C ALA A 91 1.06 0.27 -6.46
N SER A 92 1.31 1.28 -7.30
CA SER A 92 2.59 2.00 -7.34
C SER A 92 2.39 3.49 -7.61
N VAL A 93 3.32 4.29 -7.09
CA VAL A 93 3.35 5.75 -7.21
C VAL A 93 4.74 6.18 -7.67
N LEU A 94 4.79 6.94 -8.76
CA LEU A 94 6.01 7.59 -9.23
C LEU A 94 5.90 9.08 -8.92
N VAL A 95 6.89 9.62 -8.21
CA VAL A 95 6.89 11.02 -7.73
C VAL A 95 8.09 11.76 -8.29
N GLU A 96 7.88 12.97 -8.79
CA GLU A 96 8.99 13.83 -9.20
C GLU A 96 9.88 14.18 -8.00
N GLU A 97 11.19 14.02 -8.14
CA GLU A 97 12.16 14.11 -7.04
C GLU A 97 12.02 15.40 -6.20
N SER A 98 11.70 16.53 -6.85
CA SER A 98 11.59 17.85 -6.21
C SER A 98 10.48 17.94 -5.15
N ILE A 99 9.46 17.08 -5.22
CA ILE A 99 8.32 17.05 -4.27
C ILE A 99 8.28 15.75 -3.43
N ARG A 100 9.30 14.88 -3.54
CA ARG A 100 9.39 13.60 -2.83
C ARG A 100 9.11 13.76 -1.33
N GLU A 101 9.84 14.67 -0.69
CA GLU A 101 9.81 14.83 0.76
C GLU A 101 8.45 15.35 1.24
N GLU A 102 7.85 16.28 0.50
CA GLU A 102 6.50 16.77 0.79
C GLU A 102 5.46 15.63 0.73
N VAL A 103 5.55 14.78 -0.28
CA VAL A 103 4.66 13.61 -0.43
C VAL A 103 4.86 12.62 0.72
N ILE A 104 6.10 12.31 1.09
CA ILE A 104 6.41 11.41 2.22
C ILE A 104 5.77 11.93 3.50
N GLN A 105 5.99 13.22 3.80
CA GLN A 105 5.47 13.85 5.01
C GLN A 105 3.95 13.88 5.04
N LYS A 106 3.31 14.26 3.92
CA LYS A 106 1.84 14.28 3.83
C LYS A 106 1.25 12.88 3.95
N ILE A 107 1.85 11.86 3.34
CA ILE A 107 1.38 10.48 3.50
C ILE A 107 1.49 10.07 4.97
N GLY A 108 2.68 10.20 5.56
CA GLY A 108 2.94 9.79 6.95
C GLY A 108 2.01 10.48 7.96
N ALA A 109 1.76 11.78 7.79
CA ALA A 109 0.88 12.55 8.67
C ALA A 109 -0.60 12.16 8.59
N ASN A 110 -1.03 11.51 7.49
CA ASN A 110 -2.42 11.16 7.25
C ASN A 110 -2.71 9.66 7.35
N LEU A 111 -1.68 8.82 7.56
CA LEU A 111 -1.86 7.38 7.72
C LEU A 111 -2.84 7.04 8.84
N LYS A 112 -3.70 6.06 8.57
CA LYS A 112 -4.63 5.47 9.53
C LYS A 112 -4.44 3.97 9.55
N PRO A 113 -4.64 3.28 10.69
CA PRO A 113 -4.58 1.82 10.74
C PRO A 113 -5.48 1.19 9.68
N MET A 114 -5.02 0.09 9.09
CA MET A 114 -5.80 -0.71 8.14
C MET A 114 -6.98 -1.38 8.84
N ASP A 115 -7.94 -1.88 8.07
CA ASP A 115 -8.96 -2.81 8.58
C ASP A 115 -8.31 -4.03 9.25
N GLU A 116 -8.76 -4.37 10.46
CA GLU A 116 -8.26 -5.49 11.28
C GLU A 116 -8.23 -6.82 10.53
N ARG A 117 -9.16 -7.03 9.58
CA ARG A 117 -9.22 -8.25 8.75
C ARG A 117 -8.00 -8.40 7.85
N LEU A 118 -7.34 -7.29 7.52
CA LEU A 118 -6.17 -7.26 6.64
C LEU A 118 -4.85 -7.38 7.42
N HIS A 119 -4.86 -7.14 8.72
CA HIS A 119 -3.65 -7.20 9.57
C HIS A 119 -2.98 -8.57 9.52
N GLN A 120 -3.78 -9.63 9.42
CA GLN A 120 -3.31 -11.02 9.37
C GLN A 120 -3.33 -11.61 7.96
N HIS A 121 -3.55 -10.78 6.93
CA HIS A 121 -3.60 -11.27 5.55
C HIS A 121 -2.24 -11.90 5.17
N PRO A 122 -2.20 -13.13 4.62
CA PRO A 122 -0.95 -13.81 4.29
C PRO A 122 -0.02 -13.00 3.37
N ASN A 123 -0.57 -12.36 2.33
CA ASN A 123 0.20 -11.48 1.44
C ASN A 123 0.81 -10.29 2.19
N TYR A 124 0.05 -9.61 3.05
CA TYR A 124 0.55 -8.48 3.84
C TYR A 124 1.71 -8.91 4.77
N LEU A 125 1.51 -9.99 5.54
CA LEU A 125 2.54 -10.53 6.43
C LEU A 125 3.80 -10.99 5.67
N ARG A 126 3.63 -11.48 4.44
CA ARG A 126 4.75 -11.83 3.57
C ARG A 126 5.52 -10.59 3.12
N SER A 127 4.82 -9.54 2.72
CA SER A 127 5.41 -8.25 2.35
C SER A 127 6.22 -7.66 3.50
N LEU A 128 5.67 -7.63 4.72
CA LEU A 128 6.38 -7.17 5.92
C LEU A 128 7.67 -7.94 6.18
N LYS A 129 7.64 -9.28 6.09
CA LYS A 129 8.83 -10.11 6.25
C LYS A 129 9.90 -9.82 5.20
N LEU A 130 9.50 -9.48 3.97
CA LEU A 130 10.45 -9.13 2.92
C LEU A 130 11.04 -7.74 3.15
N ILE A 131 10.20 -6.77 3.53
CA ILE A 131 10.62 -5.40 3.88
C ILE A 131 11.71 -5.43 4.96
N ASP A 132 11.46 -6.18 6.03
CA ASP A 132 12.42 -6.36 7.13
C ASP A 132 13.73 -7.00 6.66
N ARG A 133 13.65 -8.12 5.93
CA ARG A 133 14.84 -8.84 5.42
C ARG A 133 15.69 -8.01 4.46
N MET A 134 15.05 -7.18 3.64
CA MET A 134 15.71 -6.35 2.64
C MET A 134 16.09 -4.98 3.19
N ASN A 135 15.74 -4.67 4.45
CA ASN A 135 15.93 -3.38 5.08
C ASN A 135 15.40 -2.23 4.21
N CYS A 136 14.19 -2.38 3.67
CA CYS A 136 13.59 -1.38 2.80
C CYS A 136 13.21 -0.13 3.58
N SER A 137 13.45 1.05 2.99
CA SER A 137 12.92 2.30 3.52
C SER A 137 11.41 2.34 3.33
N THR A 138 10.66 2.76 4.35
CA THR A 138 9.20 2.73 4.33
C THR A 138 8.57 3.95 4.98
N ILE A 139 7.30 4.20 4.65
CA ILE A 139 6.40 5.10 5.38
C ILE A 139 5.37 4.20 6.08
N HIS A 140 5.26 4.34 7.39
CA HIS A 140 4.35 3.55 8.22
C HIS A 140 4.03 4.30 9.52
N ILE A 141 3.06 3.80 10.27
CA ILE A 141 2.73 4.24 11.62
C ILE A 141 3.71 3.53 12.57
N GLU A 142 4.51 4.31 13.28
CA GLU A 142 5.46 3.83 14.26
C GLU A 142 4.78 3.60 15.63
N GLU A 143 5.21 2.57 16.36
CA GLU A 143 4.82 2.33 17.76
C GLU A 143 6.08 2.29 18.63
N TYR A 144 6.26 3.31 19.46
CA TYR A 144 7.40 3.40 20.38
C TYR A 144 6.99 2.85 21.75
N GLU A 145 7.84 2.01 22.34
CA GLU A 145 7.66 1.54 23.72
C GLU A 145 8.38 2.48 24.70
N ASP A 146 7.87 2.58 25.93
CA ASP A 146 8.48 3.38 27.00
C ASP A 146 9.87 2.81 27.37
N GLY A 147 10.92 3.35 26.75
CA GLY A 147 12.31 2.88 26.91
C GLY A 147 13.13 2.90 25.62
N ASP A 148 12.49 3.03 24.46
CA ASP A 148 13.15 3.13 23.16
C ASP A 148 13.90 4.47 23.04
N THR A 149 15.19 4.42 23.36
CA THR A 149 16.11 5.58 23.27
C THR A 149 16.72 5.74 21.89
N GLU A 150 16.56 4.75 21.00
CA GLU A 150 17.02 4.80 19.62
C GLU A 150 15.81 4.70 18.67
N LYS A 151 15.60 5.72 17.83
CA LYS A 151 14.69 5.66 16.68
C LYS A 151 15.21 4.65 15.65
N ARG A 152 15.11 3.36 15.95
CA ARG A 152 15.45 2.29 15.00
C ARG A 152 14.26 2.10 14.05
N TYR A 153 14.56 1.97 12.76
CA TYR A 153 13.61 1.93 11.66
C TYR A 153 12.72 0.65 11.60
N SER A 154 12.43 -0.04 12.70
CA SER A 154 11.67 -1.30 12.68
C SER A 154 10.54 -1.40 13.71
N HIS A 155 9.89 -0.29 14.06
CA HIS A 155 8.73 -0.28 14.94
C HIS A 155 7.41 -0.13 14.17
N ILE A 156 7.20 -0.95 13.13
CA ILE A 156 5.93 -0.94 12.38
C ILE A 156 4.82 -1.41 13.30
N LYS A 157 3.88 -0.51 13.62
CA LYS A 157 2.69 -0.83 14.41
C LYS A 157 1.90 -1.96 13.74
N PRO A 158 1.43 -3.00 14.46
CA PRO A 158 0.55 -4.01 13.90
C PRO A 158 -0.65 -3.40 13.18
N GLY A 159 -0.85 -3.80 11.92
CA GLY A 159 -1.93 -3.25 11.09
C GLY A 159 -1.70 -1.85 10.52
N SER A 160 -0.49 -1.29 10.67
CA SER A 160 -0.09 -0.08 9.96
C SER A 160 -0.11 -0.30 8.44
N PRO A 161 -0.69 0.60 7.63
CA PRO A 161 -0.38 0.59 6.22
C PRO A 161 1.11 0.86 5.98
N VAL A 162 1.63 0.35 4.87
CA VAL A 162 3.05 0.50 4.53
C VAL A 162 3.20 0.94 3.08
N VAL A 163 3.92 2.06 2.89
CA VAL A 163 4.45 2.47 1.58
C VAL A 163 5.93 2.12 1.55
N VAL A 164 6.36 1.36 0.55
CA VAL A 164 7.77 0.96 0.39
C VAL A 164 8.46 1.89 -0.60
N LEU A 165 9.56 2.51 -0.18
CA LEU A 165 10.30 3.47 -0.99
C LEU A 165 11.35 2.78 -1.87
N ASP A 166 11.42 3.22 -3.12
CA ASP A 166 12.44 2.87 -4.12
C ASP A 166 12.60 1.35 -4.36
N PHE A 167 11.54 0.57 -4.09
CA PHE A 167 11.50 -0.88 -4.22
C PHE A 167 10.31 -1.32 -5.10
N PRO A 168 10.49 -2.22 -6.09
CA PRO A 168 9.43 -2.52 -7.06
C PRO A 168 8.46 -3.63 -6.59
N GLN A 169 7.22 -3.58 -7.07
CA GLN A 169 6.13 -4.47 -6.63
C GLN A 169 6.41 -5.96 -6.87
N HIS A 170 7.02 -6.33 -8.00
CA HIS A 170 7.21 -7.75 -8.36
C HIS A 170 7.99 -8.57 -7.33
N TYR A 171 8.83 -7.93 -6.48
CA TYR A 171 9.53 -8.64 -5.40
C TYR A 171 8.59 -9.16 -4.30
N PHE A 172 7.47 -8.46 -4.05
CA PHE A 172 6.48 -8.87 -3.06
C PHE A 172 5.57 -10.00 -3.59
N GLY A 173 5.54 -10.20 -4.91
CA GLY A 173 4.90 -11.31 -5.60
C GLY A 173 3.78 -10.88 -6.55
N ASP A 174 3.18 -11.87 -7.23
CA ASP A 174 2.23 -11.64 -8.34
C ASP A 174 0.78 -11.41 -7.87
N LYS A 175 0.56 -11.32 -6.56
CA LYS A 175 -0.76 -11.15 -5.94
C LYS A 175 -0.80 -9.84 -5.17
N PRO A 176 -1.99 -9.27 -4.92
CA PRO A 176 -2.15 -8.03 -4.15
C PRO A 176 -1.38 -8.10 -2.83
N THR A 177 -0.37 -7.24 -2.72
CA THR A 177 0.69 -7.32 -1.70
C THR A 177 0.31 -6.61 -0.40
N ALA A 178 -0.82 -5.88 -0.42
CA ALA A 178 -1.30 -5.01 0.65
C ALA A 178 -0.32 -3.90 1.04
N VAL A 179 0.63 -3.57 0.16
CA VAL A 179 1.57 -2.46 0.29
C VAL A 179 1.58 -1.66 -1.01
N ILE A 180 1.86 -0.37 -0.92
CA ILE A 180 2.05 0.49 -2.09
C ILE A 180 3.55 0.73 -2.27
N THR A 181 4.06 0.72 -3.49
CA THR A 181 5.43 1.13 -3.76
C THR A 181 5.47 2.59 -4.20
N MET A 182 6.51 3.31 -3.79
CA MET A 182 6.74 4.68 -4.22
C MET A 182 8.17 4.86 -4.68
N SER A 183 8.37 5.34 -5.90
CA SER A 183 9.70 5.58 -6.47
C SER A 183 9.81 7.01 -7.00
N THR A 184 11.01 7.56 -6.98
CA THR A 184 11.25 8.91 -7.51
C THR A 184 11.78 8.93 -8.93
N PHE A 185 11.38 9.94 -9.71
CA PHE A 185 11.91 10.20 -11.05
C PHE A 185 12.34 11.66 -11.23
N ARG A 186 13.27 11.90 -12.15
CA ARG A 186 13.77 13.23 -12.53
C ARG A 186 13.36 13.64 -13.95
N ASN A 187 13.02 12.66 -14.78
CA ASN A 187 12.73 12.88 -16.20
C ASN A 187 11.84 11.75 -16.75
N PHE A 188 11.27 11.98 -17.94
CA PHE A 188 10.39 11.00 -18.60
C PHE A 188 11.06 9.65 -18.89
N ASN A 189 12.37 9.61 -19.13
CA ASN A 189 13.06 8.35 -19.40
C ASN A 189 13.13 7.48 -18.13
N GLU A 190 13.30 8.10 -16.97
CA GLU A 190 13.22 7.40 -15.68
C GLU A 190 11.82 6.88 -15.40
N VAL A 191 10.77 7.64 -15.71
CA VAL A 191 9.38 7.15 -15.59
C VAL A 191 9.18 5.85 -16.37
N VAL A 192 9.65 5.79 -17.62
CA VAL A 192 9.56 4.57 -18.44
C VAL A 192 10.37 3.41 -17.84
N LYS A 193 11.56 3.67 -17.30
CA LYS A 193 12.39 2.66 -16.65
C LYS A 193 11.72 2.13 -15.38
N LEU A 194 11.19 3.00 -14.54
CA LEU A 194 10.51 2.65 -13.30
C LEU A 194 9.23 1.87 -13.57
N TYR A 195 8.43 2.30 -14.55
CA TYR A 195 7.25 1.57 -15.03
C TYR A 195 7.60 0.11 -15.36
N LYS A 196 8.62 -0.10 -16.20
CA LYS A 196 9.08 -1.45 -16.58
C LYS A 196 9.63 -2.23 -15.39
N ARG A 197 10.32 -1.54 -14.47
CA ARG A 197 10.93 -2.12 -13.27
C ARG A 197 9.87 -2.65 -12.29
N GLU A 198 8.68 -2.04 -12.22
CA GLU A 198 7.62 -2.51 -11.33
C GLU A 198 7.26 -3.97 -11.60
N GLY A 199 7.29 -4.40 -12.86
CA GLY A 199 6.96 -5.77 -13.24
C GLY A 199 5.49 -6.14 -13.05
N LEU A 200 4.63 -5.13 -12.88
CA LEU A 200 3.19 -5.25 -12.72
C LEU A 200 2.48 -4.70 -13.96
N SER A 201 1.50 -5.44 -14.48
CA SER A 201 0.66 -4.99 -15.59
C SER A 201 -0.43 -4.05 -15.07
N PHE A 202 -0.16 -2.75 -15.07
CA PHE A 202 -1.13 -1.72 -14.67
C PHE A 202 -2.29 -1.63 -15.68
N ASP A 203 -3.51 -1.61 -15.16
CA ASP A 203 -4.72 -1.41 -15.97
C ASP A 203 -4.88 0.06 -16.36
N SER A 204 -4.67 0.94 -15.39
CA SER A 204 -4.79 2.38 -15.57
C SER A 204 -3.59 3.16 -15.03
N VAL A 205 -3.32 4.30 -15.65
CA VAL A 205 -2.32 5.28 -15.22
C VAL A 205 -2.98 6.62 -14.98
N SER A 206 -2.80 7.17 -13.78
CA SER A 206 -3.24 8.50 -13.41
C SER A 206 -2.05 9.46 -13.39
N VAL A 207 -2.06 10.48 -14.24
CA VAL A 207 -1.00 11.49 -14.33
C VAL A 207 -1.46 12.80 -13.71
N TRP A 208 -0.69 13.30 -12.75
CA TRP A 208 -0.99 14.55 -12.03
C TRP A 208 0.01 15.63 -12.43
N SER A 209 -0.47 16.60 -13.20
CA SER A 209 0.30 17.75 -13.67
C SER A 209 -0.63 18.85 -14.18
N LEU A 210 -0.30 20.11 -13.91
CA LEU A 210 -0.93 21.27 -14.57
C LEU A 210 -0.52 21.40 -16.04
N LYS A 211 0.55 20.73 -16.48
CA LYS A 211 1.03 20.77 -17.86
C LYS A 211 0.49 19.59 -18.65
N LEU A 212 -0.62 19.80 -19.35
CA LEU A 212 -1.28 18.77 -20.17
C LEU A 212 -0.34 18.08 -21.18
N ALA A 213 0.63 18.81 -21.73
CA ALA A 213 1.65 18.25 -22.62
C ALA A 213 2.48 17.13 -21.97
N GLN A 214 2.80 17.23 -20.67
CA GLN A 214 3.51 16.18 -19.94
C GLN A 214 2.68 14.90 -19.84
N CYS A 215 1.36 15.06 -19.65
CA CYS A 215 0.44 13.94 -19.58
C CYS A 215 0.42 13.17 -20.90
N PHE A 216 0.19 13.86 -22.02
CA PHE A 216 0.19 13.23 -23.36
C PHE A 216 1.54 12.63 -23.75
N GLU A 217 2.66 13.25 -23.36
CA GLU A 217 4.00 12.70 -23.59
C GLU A 217 4.18 11.32 -22.91
N LEU A 218 3.57 11.10 -21.75
CA LEU A 218 3.60 9.79 -21.09
C LEU A 218 2.71 8.76 -21.78
N VAL A 219 1.57 9.17 -22.32
CA VAL A 219 0.65 8.28 -23.06
C VAL A 219 1.37 7.63 -24.25
N THR A 220 2.23 8.38 -24.94
CA THR A 220 3.01 7.87 -26.09
C THR A 220 4.20 7.02 -25.66
N ARG A 221 4.82 7.33 -24.51
CA ARG A 221 6.01 6.62 -23.99
C ARG A 221 5.70 5.32 -23.26
N LEU A 222 4.51 5.17 -22.68
CA LEU A 222 4.06 3.95 -22.00
C LEU A 222 3.01 3.23 -22.87
N PRO A 223 3.42 2.24 -23.69
CA PRO A 223 2.53 1.63 -24.68
C PRO A 223 1.53 0.63 -24.08
N GLU A 224 1.80 0.11 -22.89
CA GLU A 224 1.04 -0.98 -22.28
C GLU A 224 -0.29 -0.55 -21.65
N PRO A 225 -0.37 0.52 -20.83
CA PRO A 225 -1.62 0.92 -20.21
C PRO A 225 -2.62 1.45 -21.23
N LEU A 226 -3.85 0.96 -21.17
CA LEU A 226 -4.95 1.37 -22.06
C LEU A 226 -5.75 2.53 -21.48
N HIS A 227 -5.88 2.59 -20.16
CA HIS A 227 -6.70 3.58 -19.47
C HIS A 227 -5.83 4.66 -18.82
N TRP A 228 -6.13 5.91 -19.15
CA TRP A 228 -5.39 7.07 -18.70
C TRP A 228 -6.34 8.08 -18.09
N THR A 229 -5.96 8.62 -16.94
CA THR A 229 -6.65 9.75 -16.34
C THR A 229 -5.66 10.86 -16.04
N PHE A 230 -6.03 12.12 -16.30
CA PHE A 230 -5.21 13.26 -15.91
C PHE A 230 -5.89 14.03 -14.77
N ASN A 231 -5.14 14.39 -13.74
CA ASN A 231 -5.61 15.09 -12.52
C ASN A 231 -6.92 14.51 -11.95
N SER A 232 -7.08 13.19 -12.05
CA SER A 232 -8.26 12.45 -11.63
C SER A 232 -7.92 10.96 -11.54
N MET A 233 -8.76 10.18 -10.85
CA MET A 233 -8.59 8.73 -10.69
C MET A 233 -9.96 8.05 -10.69
N ASN A 234 -9.98 6.74 -10.94
CA ASN A 234 -11.18 5.90 -10.84
C ASN A 234 -12.36 6.42 -11.68
N VAL A 235 -12.07 6.97 -12.86
CA VAL A 235 -13.08 7.50 -13.78
C VAL A 235 -13.57 6.36 -14.69
N PRO A 236 -14.88 6.07 -14.73
CA PRO A 236 -15.42 5.02 -15.59
C PRO A 236 -15.34 5.41 -17.07
N VAL A 237 -14.79 4.53 -17.90
CA VAL A 237 -14.57 4.77 -19.35
C VAL A 237 -15.24 3.74 -20.26
N ASP A 238 -15.99 2.79 -19.69
CA ASP A 238 -16.63 1.68 -20.43
C ASP A 238 -17.53 2.13 -21.58
N PHE A 239 -18.14 3.32 -21.45
CA PHE A 239 -19.04 3.86 -22.45
C PHE A 239 -18.33 4.27 -23.75
N LEU A 240 -17.04 4.63 -23.68
CA LEU A 240 -16.25 5.01 -24.87
C LEU A 240 -15.95 3.81 -25.76
N ILE A 241 -15.77 2.64 -25.13
CA ILE A 241 -15.38 1.39 -25.80
C ILE A 241 -16.59 0.75 -26.50
N LYS A 242 -17.80 0.97 -25.98
CA LYS A 242 -19.03 0.33 -26.48
C LYS A 242 -19.56 0.94 -27.78
N THR A 243 -19.16 2.16 -28.13
CA THR A 243 -19.58 2.83 -29.38
C THR A 243 -18.43 3.61 -30.03
N PRO A 244 -17.40 2.93 -30.58
CA PRO A 244 -16.33 3.61 -31.29
C PRO A 244 -16.88 4.15 -32.62
N GLN A 245 -17.18 5.45 -32.67
CA GLN A 245 -17.73 6.08 -33.87
C GLN A 245 -16.65 6.39 -34.93
N SER A 246 -15.36 6.45 -34.54
CA SER A 246 -14.22 6.60 -35.45
C SER A 246 -12.88 6.31 -34.74
N ASN A 247 -11.75 6.46 -35.45
CA ASN A 247 -10.37 6.36 -34.90
C ASN A 247 -10.08 7.35 -33.76
N GLY A 248 -10.98 8.31 -33.51
CA GLY A 248 -11.03 9.13 -32.32
C GLY A 248 -12.47 9.42 -31.91
N SER A 249 -12.77 9.36 -30.61
CA SER A 249 -14.08 9.76 -30.07
C SER A 249 -13.84 10.70 -28.91
N VAL A 250 -14.48 11.86 -28.93
CA VAL A 250 -14.42 12.85 -27.85
C VAL A 250 -15.81 13.01 -27.28
N SER A 251 -15.92 12.95 -25.96
CA SER A 251 -17.16 13.19 -25.23
C SER A 251 -16.90 14.08 -24.03
N VAL A 252 -17.86 14.93 -23.71
CA VAL A 252 -17.83 15.75 -22.50
C VAL A 252 -19.11 15.49 -21.73
N THR A 253 -18.98 14.90 -20.54
CA THR A 253 -20.10 14.60 -19.65
C THR A 253 -19.67 14.81 -18.21
N GLN A 254 -20.57 15.38 -17.38
CA GLN A 254 -20.34 15.57 -15.93
C GLN A 254 -19.01 16.27 -15.61
N ASN A 255 -18.70 17.38 -16.30
CA ASN A 255 -17.45 18.16 -16.15
C ASN A 255 -16.15 17.41 -16.45
N MET A 256 -16.24 16.22 -17.06
CA MET A 256 -15.11 15.42 -17.48
C MET A 256 -15.02 15.40 -19.01
N HIS A 257 -13.81 15.63 -19.50
CA HIS A 257 -13.44 15.36 -20.88
C HIS A 257 -13.04 13.89 -20.99
N TYR A 258 -13.49 13.26 -22.07
CA TYR A 258 -13.18 11.89 -22.42
C TYR A 258 -12.72 11.84 -23.87
N GLU A 259 -11.64 11.12 -24.11
CA GLU A 259 -11.09 10.90 -25.44
C GLU A 259 -10.72 9.42 -25.62
N LEU A 260 -11.02 8.88 -26.79
CA LEU A 260 -10.48 7.63 -27.29
C LEU A 260 -9.45 7.98 -28.36
N HIS A 261 -8.19 7.57 -28.20
CA HIS A 261 -7.10 7.88 -29.13
C HIS A 261 -6.39 6.61 -29.58
N ALA A 262 -6.14 6.47 -30.89
CA ALA A 262 -5.33 5.38 -31.44
C ALA A 262 -3.84 5.74 -31.39
N ILE A 263 -3.08 5.15 -30.45
CA ILE A 263 -1.64 5.39 -30.26
C ILE A 263 -0.90 4.08 -30.44
N ASN A 264 0.11 4.04 -31.33
CA ASN A 264 0.89 2.85 -31.62
C ASN A 264 0.04 1.61 -31.98
N GLY A 265 -1.06 1.84 -32.71
CA GLY A 265 -1.98 0.77 -33.13
C GLY A 265 -2.89 0.21 -32.01
N LYS A 266 -2.90 0.83 -30.82
CA LYS A 266 -3.80 0.49 -29.71
C LYS A 266 -4.71 1.65 -29.38
N TYR A 267 -5.97 1.36 -29.09
CA TYR A 267 -6.89 2.36 -28.57
C TYR A 267 -6.61 2.59 -27.08
N LYS A 268 -6.42 3.85 -26.72
CA LYS A 268 -6.24 4.31 -25.34
C LYS A 268 -7.40 5.24 -24.98
N THR A 269 -7.96 5.06 -23.80
CA THR A 269 -8.97 5.99 -23.25
C THR A 269 -8.26 6.99 -22.36
N ILE A 270 -8.57 8.27 -22.52
CA ILE A 270 -8.04 9.38 -21.74
C ILE A 270 -9.22 10.11 -21.12
N ALA A 271 -9.16 10.39 -19.82
CA ALA A 271 -10.18 11.20 -19.14
C ALA A 271 -9.56 12.26 -18.23
N PHE A 272 -10.09 13.47 -18.23
CA PHE A 272 -9.60 14.55 -17.35
C PHE A 272 -10.67 15.62 -17.10
N PRO A 273 -10.65 16.31 -15.95
CA PRO A 273 -11.63 17.35 -15.64
C PRO A 273 -11.45 18.59 -16.53
N ILE A 274 -12.55 19.22 -16.92
CA ILE A 274 -12.56 20.44 -17.76
C ILE A 274 -12.47 21.70 -16.90
N CYS A 275 -13.04 21.66 -15.69
CA CYS A 275 -12.80 22.64 -14.65
C CYS A 275 -11.90 22.01 -13.60
N LEU A 276 -10.72 22.60 -13.37
CA LEU A 276 -10.07 22.48 -12.09
C LEU A 276 -10.95 23.28 -11.13
N ASP A 277 -11.73 22.63 -10.28
CA ASP A 277 -12.41 23.34 -9.20
C ASP A 277 -11.31 23.99 -8.34
N LEU A 278 -11.12 25.30 -8.58
CA LEU A 278 -10.37 26.19 -7.72
C LEU A 278 -11.23 26.39 -6.47
N GLU A 279 -11.32 25.38 -5.61
CA GLU A 279 -11.85 25.58 -4.27
C GLU A 279 -10.82 26.41 -3.49
N ASN A 280 -11.19 27.68 -3.28
CA ASN A 280 -10.49 28.67 -2.43
C ASN A 280 -10.46 28.25 -0.96
#